data_AF-A0A7L0FQ49-F1
#
_entry.id   AF-A0A7L0FQ49-F1
#
_cell.length_a   1.000
_cell.length_b   1.000
_cell.length_c   1.000
_cell.angle_alpha   90.00
_cell.angle_beta   90.00
_cell.angle_gamma   90.00
#
_symmetry.space_group_name_H-M   'P 1'
#
loop_
_entity.id
_entity.type
_entity.pdbx_description
1 polymer ?
#
loop_
_entity_poly.entity_id
_entity_poly.type
_entity_poly.pdbx_seq_one_letter_code
_entity_poly.pdbx_strand_id
1 'polypeptide(L)'
;TCCPKGWRRFQEKCYYLSADTMSWLESEQNCSGMGSHLVVINSKAEQVRVVTNAYETKCYIGLSALKNGHWQWVDQTPYEKAATFWKPGEPNLLFAEKCAAI
;
A
#
# COMPACT_ATOMS: atom_id res chain seq x y z
N THR A 1 10.17 11.49 -17.41
CA THR A 1 10.89 10.44 -16.66
C THR A 1 10.33 9.08 -17.01
N CYS A 2 11.20 8.08 -17.17
CA CYS A 2 10.83 6.71 -17.54
C CYS A 2 10.76 5.84 -16.27
N CYS A 3 9.83 4.89 -16.21
CA CYS A 3 9.77 3.89 -15.13
C CYS A 3 10.55 2.63 -15.54
N PRO A 4 11.04 1.82 -14.57
CA PRO A 4 11.64 0.54 -14.90
C PRO A 4 10.68 -0.37 -15.67
N LYS A 5 11.22 -1.34 -16.43
CA LYS A 5 10.40 -2.27 -17.21
C LYS A 5 9.46 -3.05 -16.27
N GLY A 6 8.18 -3.14 -16.63
CA GLY A 6 7.14 -3.79 -15.80
C GLY A 6 6.47 -2.87 -14.78
N TRP A 7 6.98 -1.64 -14.59
CA TRP A 7 6.38 -0.64 -13.71
C TRP A 7 5.43 0.27 -14.49
N ARG A 8 4.33 0.65 -13.85
CA ARG A 8 3.33 1.57 -14.41
C ARG A 8 3.56 2.97 -13.87
N ARG A 9 3.67 3.95 -14.76
CA ARG A 9 3.74 5.36 -14.35
C ARG A 9 2.36 5.89 -13.99
N PHE A 10 2.32 6.68 -12.92
CA PHE A 10 1.22 7.60 -12.64
C PHE A 10 1.78 8.84 -11.96
N GLN A 11 1.48 10.01 -12.51
CA GLN A 11 2.11 11.28 -12.13
C GLN A 11 3.66 11.15 -12.16
N GLU A 12 4.33 11.53 -11.08
CA GLU A 12 5.79 11.50 -10.91
C GLU A 12 6.29 10.21 -10.24
N LYS A 13 5.42 9.23 -10.02
CA LYS A 13 5.73 7.96 -9.34
C LYS A 13 5.61 6.76 -10.28
N CYS A 14 6.30 5.69 -9.92
CA CYS A 14 6.25 4.39 -10.59
C CYS A 14 5.66 3.35 -9.64
N TYR A 15 4.74 2.53 -10.14
CA TYR A 15 4.02 1.52 -9.34
C TYR A 15 4.28 0.14 -9.94
N TYR A 16 4.55 -0.82 -9.07
CA TYR A 16 4.70 -2.22 -9.42
C TYR A 16 3.60 -3.03 -8.76
N LEU A 17 3.02 -3.97 -9.51
CA LEU A 17 2.06 -4.92 -8.99
C LEU A 17 2.74 -6.28 -8.95
N SER A 18 2.97 -6.80 -7.75
CA SER A 18 3.48 -8.16 -7.60
C SER A 18 2.37 -9.17 -7.87
N ALA A 19 2.72 -10.28 -8.54
CA ALA A 19 1.85 -11.44 -8.69
C ALA A 19 2.07 -12.49 -7.58
N ASP A 20 3.09 -12.30 -6.74
CA ASP A 20 3.45 -13.24 -5.70
C ASP A 20 2.55 -13.08 -4.47
N THR A 21 2.24 -14.20 -3.82
CA THR A 21 1.55 -14.21 -2.52
C THR A 21 2.58 -14.27 -1.41
N MET A 22 2.69 -13.20 -0.63
CA MET A 22 3.66 -13.04 0.46
C MET A 22 2.97 -12.43 1.68
N SER A 23 3.54 -12.59 2.87
CA SER A 23 3.11 -11.79 4.03
C SER A 23 3.39 -10.29 3.78
N TRP A 24 2.76 -9.41 4.56
CA TRP A 24 3.00 -7.97 4.45
C TRP A 24 4.49 -7.61 4.64
N LEU A 25 5.15 -8.25 5.62
CA LEU A 25 6.55 -8.00 5.93
C LEU A 25 7.46 -8.45 4.78
N GLU A 26 7.23 -9.65 4.23
CA GLU A 26 7.97 -10.14 3.07
C GLU A 26 7.73 -9.27 1.83
N SER A 27 6.50 -8.79 1.65
CA SER A 27 6.15 -7.88 0.54
C SER A 27 6.92 -6.56 0.65
N GLU A 28 6.99 -5.95 1.84
CA GLU A 28 7.76 -4.73 2.08
C GLU A 28 9.26 -4.96 1.89
N GLN A 29 9.80 -6.09 2.36
CA GLN A 29 11.20 -6.46 2.15
C GLN A 29 11.53 -6.64 0.66
N ASN A 30 10.62 -7.25 -0.11
CA ASN A 30 10.76 -7.41 -1.55
C ASN A 30 10.77 -6.05 -2.25
N CYS A 31 9.79 -5.17 -1.94
CA CYS A 31 9.76 -3.80 -2.46
C CYS A 31 11.03 -3.03 -2.12
N SER A 32 11.49 -3.11 -0.87
CA SER A 32 12.74 -2.49 -0.41
C SER A 32 13.96 -3.01 -1.18
N GLY A 33 14.02 -4.32 -1.44
CA GLY A 33 15.06 -4.95 -2.26
C GLY A 33 15.08 -4.46 -3.73
N MET A 34 13.93 -4.01 -4.25
CA MET A 34 13.81 -3.37 -5.56
C MET A 34 14.10 -1.85 -5.55
N GLY A 35 14.50 -1.28 -4.41
CA GLY A 35 14.69 0.17 -4.24
C GLY A 35 13.37 0.94 -4.19
N SER A 36 12.33 0.32 -3.63
CA SER A 36 10.96 0.87 -3.54
C SER A 36 10.32 0.53 -2.19
N HIS A 37 9.05 0.89 -1.99
CA HIS A 37 8.28 0.53 -0.80
C HIS A 37 6.87 0.09 -1.20
N LEU A 38 6.17 -0.61 -0.31
CA LEU A 38 4.73 -0.80 -0.45
C LEU A 38 4.03 0.56 -0.59
N VAL A 39 2.99 0.59 -1.41
CA VAL A 39 2.39 1.84 -1.87
C VAL A 39 1.80 2.67 -0.72
N VAL A 40 2.14 3.96 -0.69
CA VAL A 40 1.54 4.97 0.19
C VAL A 40 0.55 5.80 -0.62
N ILE A 41 -0.71 5.80 -0.19
CA ILE A 41 -1.80 6.42 -0.95
C ILE A 41 -2.08 7.81 -0.37
N ASN A 42 -1.78 8.83 -1.18
CA ASN A 42 -1.83 10.24 -0.79
C ASN A 42 -3.03 10.98 -1.38
N SER A 43 -3.73 10.37 -2.34
CA SER A 43 -4.88 11.02 -2.99
C SER A 43 -5.91 10.01 -3.49
N LYS A 44 -7.14 10.48 -3.67
CA LYS A 44 -8.22 9.68 -4.26
C LYS A 44 -7.89 9.23 -5.69
N ALA A 45 -7.19 10.07 -6.46
CA ALA A 45 -6.76 9.73 -7.81
C ALA A 45 -5.71 8.60 -7.81
N GLU A 46 -4.78 8.63 -6.84
CA GLU A 46 -3.82 7.55 -6.62
C GLU A 46 -4.54 6.26 -6.19
N GLN A 47 -5.48 6.32 -5.23
CA GLN A 47 -6.29 5.17 -4.81
C GLN A 47 -6.97 4.50 -6.03
N VAL A 48 -7.67 5.29 -6.85
CA VAL A 48 -8.35 4.78 -8.04
C VAL A 48 -7.36 4.12 -8.99
N ARG A 49 -6.21 4.77 -9.24
CA ARG A 49 -5.18 4.22 -10.13
C ARG A 49 -4.63 2.88 -9.64
N VAL A 50 -4.33 2.76 -8.36
CA VAL A 50 -3.77 1.53 -7.77
C VAL A 50 -4.84 0.42 -7.79
N VAL A 51 -6.08 0.72 -7.40
CA VAL A 51 -7.21 -0.24 -7.44
C VAL A 51 -7.48 -0.73 -8.86
N THR A 52 -7.50 0.16 -9.86
CA THR A 52 -7.66 -0.26 -11.26
C THR A 52 -6.50 -1.14 -11.73
N ASN A 53 -5.31 -1.03 -11.15
CA ASN A 53 -4.21 -1.91 -11.53
C ASN A 53 -4.28 -3.28 -10.83
N ALA A 54 -4.82 -3.35 -9.61
CA ALA A 54 -4.87 -4.55 -8.77
C ALA A 54 -6.02 -5.53 -9.07
N TYR A 55 -6.62 -5.48 -10.28
CA TYR A 55 -7.77 -6.30 -10.73
C TYR A 55 -7.98 -7.61 -9.94
N GLU A 56 -9.08 -7.66 -9.17
CA GLU A 56 -9.57 -8.79 -8.35
C GLU A 56 -8.61 -9.41 -7.32
N THR A 57 -7.39 -8.90 -7.19
CA THR A 57 -6.35 -9.48 -6.34
C THR A 57 -6.16 -8.62 -5.09
N LYS A 58 -6.29 -9.22 -3.91
CA LYS A 58 -6.02 -8.51 -2.64
C LYS A 58 -4.53 -8.18 -2.57
N CYS A 59 -4.17 -6.90 -2.64
CA CYS A 59 -2.77 -6.47 -2.62
C CYS A 59 -2.46 -5.64 -1.38
N TYR A 60 -1.38 -6.00 -0.67
CA TYR A 60 -0.93 -5.22 0.48
C TYR A 60 -0.49 -3.82 0.07
N ILE A 61 -0.80 -2.84 0.92
CA ILE A 61 -0.33 -1.46 0.80
C ILE A 61 0.59 -1.14 1.98
N GLY A 62 1.29 -0.01 1.92
CA GLY A 62 2.28 0.39 2.91
C GLY A 62 1.72 0.81 4.26
N LEU A 63 0.48 0.46 4.58
CA LEU A 63 -0.20 0.81 5.82
C LEU A 63 -0.30 -0.42 6.73
N SER A 64 0.25 -0.31 7.93
CA SER A 64 0.24 -1.37 8.95
C SER A 64 -0.09 -0.82 10.33
N ALA A 65 -0.63 -1.65 11.20
CA ALA A 65 -0.92 -1.31 12.59
C ALA A 65 0.26 -1.70 13.48
N LEU A 66 0.69 -0.75 14.30
CA LEU A 66 1.65 -0.95 15.37
C LEU A 66 1.08 -1.82 16.50
N LYS A 67 1.95 -2.31 17.38
CA LYS A 67 1.54 -3.13 18.55
C LYS A 67 0.55 -2.44 19.48
N ASN A 68 0.54 -1.10 19.49
CA ASN A 68 -0.36 -0.27 20.27
C ASN A 68 -1.67 0.09 19.53
N GLY A 69 -1.91 -0.47 18.34
CA GLY A 69 -3.12 -0.25 17.55
C GLY A 69 -3.11 1.00 16.66
N HIS A 70 -2.03 1.79 16.67
CA HIS A 70 -1.91 2.95 15.80
C HIS A 70 -1.45 2.56 14.39
N TRP A 71 -2.06 3.12 13.37
CA TRP A 71 -1.66 2.92 11.98
C TRP A 71 -0.41 3.73 11.62
N GLN A 72 0.46 3.14 10.82
CA GLN A 72 1.70 3.75 10.33
C GLN A 72 1.94 3.41 8.86
N TRP A 73 2.34 4.42 8.09
CA TRP A 73 2.83 4.25 6.73
C TRP A 73 4.32 3.91 6.70
N VAL A 74 4.73 3.07 5.76
CA VAL A 74 6.14 2.65 5.55
C VAL A 74 7.08 3.83 5.26
N ASP A 75 6.58 4.92 4.70
CA ASP A 75 7.34 6.15 4.43
C ASP A 75 7.39 7.12 5.62
N GLN A 76 6.87 6.72 6.78
CA GLN A 76 6.78 7.52 8.00
C GLN A 76 5.83 8.73 7.89
N THR A 77 5.01 8.81 6.84
CA THR A 77 3.96 9.83 6.75
C THR A 77 3.01 9.70 7.94
N PRO A 78 2.76 10.78 8.72
CA PRO A 78 1.85 10.72 9.85
C PRO A 78 0.43 10.32 9.39
N TYR A 79 -0.11 9.25 9.99
CA TYR A 79 -1.42 8.72 9.61
C TYR A 79 -2.55 9.76 9.71
N GLU A 80 -2.52 10.62 10.73
CA GLU A 80 -3.50 11.70 10.93
C GLU A 80 -3.51 12.76 9.81
N LYS A 81 -2.42 12.86 9.05
CA LYS A 81 -2.28 13.78 7.92
C LYS A 81 -2.54 13.09 6.57
N ALA A 82 -2.61 11.76 6.55
CA ALA A 82 -2.78 10.99 5.34
C ALA A 82 -4.26 10.83 4.98
N ALA A 83 -4.54 10.82 3.67
CA ALA A 83 -5.87 10.47 3.20
C ALA A 83 -6.12 8.97 3.43
N THR A 84 -7.26 8.61 4.00
CA THR A 84 -7.65 7.22 4.24
C THR A 84 -8.90 6.87 3.45
N PHE A 85 -8.93 5.68 2.86
CA PHE A 85 -9.95 5.23 1.92
C PHE A 85 -10.56 3.89 2.34
N TRP A 86 -10.81 3.75 3.64
CA TRP A 86 -11.40 2.53 4.19
C TRP A 86 -12.78 2.26 3.57
N LYS A 87 -13.07 0.97 3.35
CA LYS A 87 -14.42 0.53 2.98
C LYS A 87 -15.38 0.80 4.15
N PRO A 88 -16.69 0.97 3.92
CA PRO A 88 -17.65 1.09 5.00
C PRO A 88 -17.51 -0.05 6.00
N GLY A 89 -17.31 0.29 7.28
CA GLY A 89 -17.07 -0.68 8.34
C GLY A 89 -15.61 -1.11 8.50
N GLU A 90 -14.65 -0.58 7.74
CA GLU A 90 -13.23 -0.77 8.01
C GLU A 90 -12.59 0.49 8.63
N PRO A 91 -11.54 0.35 9.45
CA PRO A 91 -10.99 -0.92 9.96
C PRO A 91 -11.86 -1.50 11.09
N ASN A 92 -12.35 -2.75 10.97
CA ASN A 92 -13.20 -3.38 12.01
C ASN A 92 -12.48 -4.42 12.89
N LEU A 93 -11.34 -4.96 12.46
CA LEU A 93 -10.68 -6.08 13.14
C LEU A 93 -9.54 -5.62 14.06
N LEU A 94 -9.92 -4.99 15.18
CA LEU A 94 -9.03 -4.43 16.21
C LEU A 94 -7.98 -5.39 16.82
N PHE A 95 -8.02 -6.70 16.53
CA PHE A 95 -7.08 -7.67 17.11
C PHE A 95 -6.41 -8.63 16.12
N ALA A 96 -6.85 -8.68 14.85
CA ALA A 96 -6.35 -9.67 13.88
C ALA A 96 -5.67 -9.04 12.66
N GLU A 97 -6.18 -7.92 12.12
CA GLU A 97 -5.64 -7.34 10.90
C GLU A 97 -4.67 -6.19 11.21
N LYS A 98 -3.38 -6.51 11.20
CA LYS A 98 -2.30 -5.53 11.41
C LYS A 98 -1.78 -4.91 10.12
N CYS A 99 -2.39 -5.22 8.98
CA CYS A 99 -1.90 -4.85 7.66
C CYS A 99 -3.09 -4.47 6.77
N ALA A 100 -2.97 -3.40 5.99
CA ALA A 100 -4.01 -2.98 5.06
C ALA A 100 -3.74 -3.53 3.66
N ALA A 101 -4.82 -3.76 2.91
CA ALA A 101 -4.78 -4.18 1.52
C ALA A 101 -5.91 -3.52 0.74
N ILE A 102 -5.76 -3.45 -0.58
CA ILE A 102 -6.80 -3.00 -1.52
C ILE A 102 -7.50 -4.17 -2.19
#